data_AF-A0A7K2KM40-F1
#
_entry.id   AF-A0A7K2KM40-F1
#
_cell.length_a   1.000
_cell.length_b   1.000
_cell.length_c   1.000
_cell.angle_alpha   90.00
_cell.angle_beta   90.00
_cell.angle_gamma   90.00
#
_symmetry.space_group_name_H-M   'P 1'
#
loop_
_entity.id
_entity.type
_entity.pdbx_description
1 polymer ?
#
loop_
_entity_poly.entity_id
_entity_poly.type
_entity_poly.pdbx_seq_one_letter_code
_entity_poly.pdbx_strand_id
1 'polypeptide(L)'
;RDDEDALARVIRACEPDLVFVQEAPRFFRWRKHAARLAAKSDLVVLSGGATAAGPMLLCSLRATVERTEDVLLPLTPGLHRRGLATAVVRFGRARVGLVSCHLSLRKDERYAQAGMVLDRVAALGTPYTLVAGDLNERPDGPAFRRLATELRDGWEASPWGGAYTSTPADPHQRIDAILATPGVEFLGCGVPTDLDPADLRAATDHLPVLAAVRVPATP
;
A
#
# COMPACT_ATOMS: atom_id res chain seq x y z
N ARG A 1 -15.60 -13.02 -0.78
CA ARG A 1 -16.31 -12.49 0.41
C ARG A 1 -16.57 -11.03 0.18
N ASP A 2 -15.56 -10.35 -0.35
CA ASP A 2 -15.60 -8.95 -0.73
C ASP A 2 -16.28 -8.75 -2.09
N ASP A 3 -16.97 -7.62 -2.23
CA ASP A 3 -17.58 -7.18 -3.48
C ASP A 3 -16.54 -6.42 -4.33
N GLU A 4 -16.05 -7.08 -5.38
CA GLU A 4 -15.08 -6.51 -6.32
C GLU A 4 -15.59 -5.24 -7.04
N ASP A 5 -16.91 -5.14 -7.27
CA ASP A 5 -17.51 -3.96 -7.91
C ASP A 5 -17.61 -2.78 -6.95
N ALA A 6 -17.91 -3.03 -5.67
CA ALA A 6 -17.84 -2.02 -4.62
C ALA A 6 -16.40 -1.52 -4.44
N LEU A 7 -15.42 -2.44 -4.40
CA LEU A 7 -14.01 -2.07 -4.31
C LEU A 7 -13.57 -1.21 -5.49
N ALA A 8 -13.98 -1.54 -6.71
CA ALA A 8 -13.66 -0.74 -7.89
C ALA A 8 -14.32 0.66 -7.87
N ARG A 9 -15.55 0.79 -7.32
CA ARG A 9 -16.17 2.10 -7.11
C ARG A 9 -15.42 2.94 -6.08
N VAL A 10 -15.02 2.35 -4.95
CA VAL A 10 -14.18 3.01 -3.95
C VAL A 10 -12.87 3.50 -4.57
N ILE A 11 -12.16 2.63 -5.30
CA ILE A 11 -10.89 3.01 -5.93
C ILE A 11 -11.09 4.15 -6.94
N ARG A 12 -12.13 4.10 -7.78
CA ARG A 12 -12.39 5.18 -8.75
C ARG A 12 -12.74 6.49 -8.09
N ALA A 13 -13.54 6.47 -7.03
CA ALA A 13 -13.91 7.68 -6.28
C ALA A 13 -12.71 8.35 -5.61
N CYS A 14 -11.66 7.60 -5.28
CA CYS A 14 -10.40 8.14 -4.78
C CYS A 14 -9.49 8.76 -5.87
N GLU A 15 -9.80 8.56 -7.16
CA GLU A 15 -9.02 9.03 -8.32
C GLU A 15 -7.48 8.84 -8.21
N PRO A 16 -6.97 7.63 -7.86
CA PRO A 16 -5.57 7.46 -7.53
C PRO A 16 -4.66 7.36 -8.76
N ASP A 17 -3.44 7.89 -8.63
CA ASP A 17 -2.35 7.60 -9.56
C ASP A 17 -1.69 6.23 -9.29
N LEU A 18 -1.69 5.80 -8.04
CA LEU A 18 -1.08 4.58 -7.54
C LEU A 18 -2.00 3.95 -6.50
N VAL A 19 -2.15 2.62 -6.55
CA VAL A 19 -2.91 1.86 -5.54
C VAL A 19 -2.05 0.72 -5.03
N PHE A 20 -1.99 0.59 -3.70
CA PHE A 20 -1.26 -0.45 -2.99
C PHE A 20 -2.29 -1.41 -2.41
N VAL A 21 -2.47 -2.58 -3.02
CA VAL A 21 -3.48 -3.57 -2.64
C VAL A 21 -2.82 -4.69 -1.83
N GLN A 22 -3.44 -5.07 -0.71
CA GLN A 22 -3.05 -6.23 0.08
C GLN A 22 -4.06 -7.36 -0.12
N GLU A 23 -3.65 -8.58 0.21
CA GLU A 23 -4.48 -9.78 0.02
C GLU A 23 -5.01 -9.98 -1.41
N ALA A 24 -4.34 -9.40 -2.41
CA ALA A 24 -4.74 -9.59 -3.80
C ALA A 24 -4.73 -11.09 -4.14
N PRO A 25 -5.59 -11.56 -5.06
CA PRO A 25 -5.70 -12.97 -5.41
C PRO A 25 -4.33 -13.60 -5.71
N ARG A 26 -4.09 -14.79 -5.17
CA ARG A 26 -2.79 -15.50 -5.29
C ARG A 26 -2.86 -16.84 -6.01
N PHE A 27 -4.07 -17.36 -6.21
CA PHE A 27 -4.30 -18.73 -6.65
C PHE A 27 -4.85 -18.79 -8.08
N PHE A 28 -5.66 -19.79 -8.38
CA PHE A 28 -6.19 -20.04 -9.72
C PHE A 28 -6.71 -18.76 -10.39
N ARG A 29 -6.24 -18.50 -11.61
CA ARG A 29 -6.60 -17.33 -12.42
C ARG A 29 -6.32 -15.96 -11.78
N TRP A 30 -5.43 -15.86 -10.79
CA TRP A 30 -5.14 -14.59 -10.11
C TRP A 30 -4.85 -13.41 -11.05
N ARG A 31 -4.09 -13.63 -12.15
CA ARG A 31 -3.82 -12.60 -13.15
C ARG A 31 -5.10 -12.04 -13.79
N LYS A 32 -6.11 -12.88 -14.01
CA LYS A 32 -7.41 -12.46 -14.56
C LYS A 32 -8.20 -11.62 -13.56
N HIS A 33 -8.11 -11.95 -12.26
CA HIS A 33 -8.74 -11.15 -11.21
C HIS A 33 -8.03 -9.80 -11.05
N ALA A 34 -6.69 -9.80 -11.00
CA ALA A 34 -5.89 -8.57 -10.94
C ALA A 34 -6.16 -7.64 -12.13
N ALA A 35 -6.13 -8.18 -13.36
CA ALA A 35 -6.43 -7.41 -14.56
C ALA A 35 -7.86 -6.88 -14.60
N ARG A 36 -8.82 -7.65 -14.09
CA ARG A 36 -10.23 -7.23 -14.02
C ARG A 36 -10.42 -6.10 -13.01
N LEU A 37 -9.86 -6.21 -11.81
CA LEU A 37 -9.92 -5.13 -10.82
C LEU A 37 -9.27 -3.86 -11.38
N ALA A 38 -8.07 -3.98 -11.96
CA ALA A 38 -7.40 -2.85 -12.60
C ALA A 38 -8.29 -2.18 -13.66
N ALA A 39 -8.85 -2.97 -14.58
CA ALA A 39 -9.74 -2.45 -15.62
C ALA A 39 -11.01 -1.80 -15.08
N LYS A 40 -11.67 -2.40 -14.07
CA LYS A 40 -12.86 -1.81 -13.42
C LYS A 40 -12.55 -0.52 -12.67
N SER A 41 -11.28 -0.32 -12.28
CA SER A 41 -10.80 0.84 -11.56
C SER A 41 -10.16 1.91 -12.47
N ASP A 42 -10.19 1.74 -13.80
CA ASP A 42 -9.50 2.61 -14.77
C ASP A 42 -7.97 2.69 -14.57
N LEU A 43 -7.38 1.59 -14.11
CA LEU A 43 -5.95 1.43 -13.82
C LEU A 43 -5.35 0.25 -14.59
N VAL A 44 -4.03 0.12 -14.52
CA VAL A 44 -3.29 -1.05 -15.01
C VAL A 44 -2.54 -1.74 -13.87
N VAL A 45 -2.28 -3.04 -14.02
CA VAL A 45 -1.45 -3.79 -13.07
C VAL A 45 0.01 -3.37 -13.25
N LEU A 46 0.62 -2.88 -12.17
CA LEU A 46 2.02 -2.46 -12.16
C LEU A 46 2.95 -3.61 -11.72
N SER A 47 2.70 -4.21 -10.56
CA SER A 47 3.52 -5.32 -10.02
C SER A 47 2.75 -6.14 -8.99
N GLY A 48 3.25 -7.33 -8.63
CA GLY A 48 2.76 -8.09 -7.49
C GLY A 48 1.54 -8.98 -7.77
N GLY A 49 0.73 -9.19 -6.73
CA GLY A 49 -0.27 -10.24 -6.66
C GLY A 49 0.35 -11.53 -6.15
N ALA A 50 0.16 -12.64 -6.88
CA ALA A 50 0.67 -13.95 -6.45
C ALA A 50 2.20 -13.99 -6.34
N THR A 51 2.92 -13.25 -7.19
CA THR A 51 4.39 -13.18 -7.24
C THR A 51 4.99 -12.53 -5.99
N ALA A 52 4.26 -11.61 -5.36
CA ALA A 52 4.62 -10.99 -4.08
C ALA A 52 3.87 -11.61 -2.88
N ALA A 53 3.20 -12.75 -3.07
CA ALA A 53 2.39 -13.42 -2.03
C ALA A 53 1.25 -12.56 -1.43
N GLY A 54 0.67 -11.63 -2.21
CA GLY A 54 -0.54 -10.89 -1.84
C GLY A 54 -0.47 -9.39 -2.15
N PRO A 55 0.58 -8.66 -1.73
CA PRO A 55 0.78 -7.27 -2.12
C PRO A 55 0.80 -7.07 -3.63
N MET A 56 0.16 -6.02 -4.10
CA MET A 56 0.04 -5.69 -5.52
C MET A 56 0.04 -4.16 -5.69
N LEU A 57 0.60 -3.71 -6.80
CA LEU A 57 0.58 -2.32 -7.22
C LEU A 57 -0.28 -2.18 -8.47
N LEU A 58 -1.19 -1.21 -8.46
CA LEU A 58 -1.87 -0.70 -9.65
C LEU A 58 -1.44 0.74 -9.90
N CYS A 59 -1.50 1.20 -11.14
CA CYS A 59 -1.20 2.60 -11.46
C CYS A 59 -2.07 3.15 -12.60
N SER A 60 -2.19 4.47 -12.65
CA SER A 60 -2.72 5.19 -13.80
C SER A 60 -1.67 5.21 -14.93
N LEU A 61 -2.09 5.58 -16.13
CA LEU A 61 -1.18 5.74 -17.28
C LEU A 61 -0.26 6.96 -17.17
N ARG A 62 -0.36 7.76 -16.10
CA ARG A 62 0.56 8.88 -15.83
C ARG A 62 1.92 8.40 -15.28
N ALA A 63 1.98 7.17 -14.76
CA ALA A 63 3.20 6.59 -14.23
C ALA A 63 4.04 5.96 -15.37
N THR A 64 5.23 6.51 -15.63
CA THR A 64 6.21 5.84 -16.49
C THR A 64 6.98 4.82 -15.68
N VAL A 65 6.91 3.54 -16.06
CA VAL A 65 7.57 2.45 -15.32
C VAL A 65 9.02 2.33 -15.76
N GLU A 66 9.96 2.41 -14.81
CA GLU A 66 11.38 2.13 -15.07
C GLU A 66 11.71 0.66 -14.82
N ARG A 67 11.24 0.12 -13.69
CA ARG A 67 11.39 -1.30 -13.35
C ARG A 67 10.39 -1.75 -12.29
N THR A 68 10.14 -3.05 -12.25
CA THR A 68 9.29 -3.72 -11.26
C THR A 68 10.04 -4.92 -10.70
N GLU A 69 9.86 -5.20 -9.42
CA GLU A 69 10.45 -6.38 -8.78
C GLU A 69 9.55 -6.84 -7.64
N ASP A 70 9.20 -8.12 -7.63
CA ASP A 70 8.46 -8.73 -6.53
C ASP A 70 9.40 -9.57 -5.68
N VAL A 71 9.24 -9.46 -4.37
CA VAL A 71 10.16 -10.02 -3.37
C VAL A 71 9.37 -10.95 -2.48
N LEU A 72 9.86 -12.15 -2.27
CA LEU A 72 9.30 -13.04 -1.26
C LEU A 72 10.16 -12.96 0.00
N LEU A 73 9.53 -12.68 1.13
CA LEU A 73 10.20 -12.68 2.42
C LEU A 73 10.44 -14.12 2.90
N PRO A 74 11.40 -14.33 3.82
CA PRO A 74 11.64 -15.64 4.41
C PRO A 74 10.35 -16.24 4.99
N LEU A 75 10.15 -17.54 4.74
CA LEU A 75 9.01 -18.27 5.29
C LEU A 75 9.36 -18.75 6.70
N THR A 76 8.63 -18.29 7.70
CA THR A 76 8.60 -18.95 9.02
C THR A 76 7.68 -20.17 8.96
N PRO A 77 8.15 -21.38 9.31
CA PRO A 77 7.32 -22.58 9.30
C PRO A 77 6.02 -22.41 10.10
N GLY A 78 4.90 -22.83 9.51
CA GLY A 78 3.56 -22.70 10.11
C GLY A 78 2.89 -21.35 9.91
N LEU A 79 3.55 -20.37 9.29
CA LEU A 79 2.97 -19.05 8.98
C LEU A 79 2.76 -18.86 7.48
N HIS A 80 1.93 -17.88 7.13
CA HIS A 80 1.74 -17.49 5.74
C HIS A 80 2.98 -16.76 5.23
N ARG A 81 3.48 -17.18 4.04
CA ARG A 81 4.55 -16.45 3.36
C ARG A 81 4.09 -15.03 3.03
N ARG A 82 4.91 -14.04 3.37
CA ARG A 82 4.75 -12.63 2.98
C ARG A 82 5.70 -12.27 1.85
N GLY A 83 5.43 -11.16 1.20
CA GLY A 83 6.27 -10.59 0.16
C GLY A 83 6.07 -9.09 0.04
N LEU A 84 6.79 -8.49 -0.91
CA LEU A 84 6.73 -7.07 -1.24
C LEU A 84 6.51 -6.95 -2.74
N ALA A 85 5.55 -6.14 -3.16
CA ALA A 85 5.46 -5.70 -4.55
C ALA A 85 6.19 -4.36 -4.66
N THR A 86 7.16 -4.25 -5.56
CA THR A 86 7.96 -3.04 -5.69
C THR A 86 8.06 -2.56 -7.12
N ALA A 87 8.22 -1.25 -7.27
CA ALA A 87 8.46 -0.63 -8.56
C ALA A 87 9.29 0.64 -8.41
N VAL A 88 9.93 1.04 -9.48
CA VAL A 88 10.42 2.40 -9.67
C VAL A 88 9.67 3.01 -10.84
N VAL A 89 9.03 4.14 -10.58
CA VAL A 89 8.22 4.86 -11.56
C VAL A 89 8.65 6.32 -11.65
N ARG A 90 8.22 6.99 -12.71
CA ARG A 90 8.35 8.44 -12.87
C ARG A 90 7.00 9.11 -13.05
N PHE A 91 6.83 10.24 -12.40
CA PHE A 91 5.79 11.22 -12.69
C PHE A 91 6.48 12.49 -13.20
N GLY A 92 6.54 12.63 -14.54
CA GLY A 92 7.37 13.65 -15.18
C GLY A 92 8.85 13.50 -14.80
N ARG A 93 9.39 14.47 -14.06
CA ARG A 93 10.79 14.47 -13.60
C ARG A 93 10.99 13.85 -12.22
N ALA A 94 9.92 13.60 -11.46
CA ALA A 94 10.03 12.96 -10.15
C ALA A 94 10.22 11.45 -10.32
N ARG A 95 11.31 10.90 -9.77
CA ARG A 95 11.60 9.46 -9.75
C ARG A 95 11.28 8.88 -8.38
N VAL A 96 10.36 7.92 -8.32
CA VAL A 96 9.74 7.44 -7.07
C VAL A 96 9.84 5.92 -6.97
N GLY A 97 10.37 5.43 -5.86
CA GLY A 97 10.30 4.03 -5.47
C GLY A 97 8.97 3.71 -4.79
N LEU A 98 8.42 2.53 -5.03
CA LEU A 98 7.17 2.06 -4.45
C LEU A 98 7.41 0.72 -3.75
N VAL A 99 6.88 0.56 -2.54
CA VAL A 99 6.88 -0.69 -1.80
C VAL A 99 5.48 -0.94 -1.23
N SER A 100 4.78 -1.95 -1.76
CA SER A 100 3.57 -2.48 -1.11
C SER A 100 3.93 -3.67 -0.22
N CYS A 101 3.46 -3.63 1.02
CA CYS A 101 3.70 -4.69 1.99
C CYS A 101 2.41 -5.12 2.69
N HIS A 102 2.43 -6.34 3.25
CA HIS A 102 1.45 -6.83 4.20
C HIS A 102 2.23 -7.64 5.23
N LEU A 103 2.38 -7.10 6.44
CA LEU A 103 3.22 -7.71 7.46
C LEU A 103 2.53 -8.88 8.20
N SER A 104 3.32 -9.64 8.95
CA SER A 104 2.82 -10.78 9.70
C SER A 104 1.93 -10.40 10.89
N LEU A 105 0.99 -11.28 11.22
CA LEU A 105 0.26 -11.21 12.50
C LEU A 105 1.16 -11.58 13.69
N ARG A 106 2.24 -12.33 13.47
CA ARG A 106 3.19 -12.71 14.53
C ARG A 106 4.18 -11.58 14.78
N LYS A 107 4.21 -11.08 16.02
CA LYS A 107 4.99 -9.90 16.45
C LYS A 107 6.46 -9.94 16.04
N ASP A 108 7.16 -11.05 16.32
CA ASP A 108 8.60 -11.15 16.05
C ASP A 108 8.89 -11.17 14.54
N GLU A 109 8.09 -11.92 13.79
CA GLU A 109 8.20 -11.97 12.32
C GLU A 109 7.86 -10.60 11.72
N ARG A 110 6.80 -9.95 12.20
CA ARG A 110 6.41 -8.60 11.79
C ARG A 110 7.52 -7.58 12.01
N TYR A 111 8.18 -7.61 13.17
CA TYR A 111 9.30 -6.71 13.47
C TYR A 111 10.50 -6.97 12.56
N ALA A 112 10.80 -8.24 12.25
CA ALA A 112 11.85 -8.59 11.29
C ALA A 112 11.50 -8.12 9.87
N GLN A 113 10.26 -8.33 9.43
CA GLN A 113 9.77 -7.90 8.12
C GLN A 113 9.76 -6.37 7.97
N ALA A 114 9.47 -5.61 9.04
CA ALA A 114 9.62 -4.15 9.04
C ALA A 114 11.08 -3.72 8.73
N GLY A 115 12.07 -4.45 9.25
CA GLY A 115 13.47 -4.25 8.86
C GLY A 115 13.71 -4.52 7.37
N MET A 116 13.18 -5.62 6.85
CA MET A 116 13.33 -5.98 5.43
C MET A 116 12.64 -4.98 4.49
N VAL A 117 11.56 -4.32 4.94
CA VAL A 117 10.96 -3.19 4.22
C VAL A 117 11.94 -2.03 4.11
N LEU A 118 12.62 -1.65 5.19
CA LEU A 118 13.64 -0.59 5.18
C LEU A 118 14.82 -0.96 4.29
N ASP A 119 15.30 -2.20 4.36
CA ASP A 119 16.37 -2.70 3.48
C ASP A 119 15.96 -2.58 2.01
N ARG A 120 14.69 -2.89 1.69
CA ARG A 120 14.15 -2.75 0.35
C ARG A 120 14.02 -1.29 -0.08
N VAL A 121 13.58 -0.39 0.80
CA VAL A 121 13.54 1.06 0.53
C VAL A 121 14.93 1.57 0.13
N ALA A 122 15.96 1.20 0.88
CA ALA A 122 17.35 1.57 0.57
C ALA A 122 17.84 0.97 -0.76
N ALA A 123 17.50 -0.29 -1.04
CA ALA A 123 17.92 -0.99 -2.25
C ALA A 123 17.28 -0.47 -3.55
N LEU A 124 16.15 0.25 -3.48
CA LEU A 124 15.53 0.84 -4.67
C LEU A 124 16.40 1.92 -5.32
N GLY A 125 17.33 2.54 -4.58
CA GLY A 125 18.23 3.57 -5.13
C GLY A 125 17.46 4.73 -5.76
N THR A 126 16.31 5.08 -5.17
CA THR A 126 15.46 6.22 -5.55
C THR A 126 15.62 7.33 -4.52
N PRO A 127 15.58 8.61 -4.94
CA PRO A 127 15.67 9.73 -3.99
C PRO A 127 14.43 9.81 -3.09
N TYR A 128 13.29 9.35 -3.58
CA TYR A 128 12.01 9.34 -2.88
C TYR A 128 11.38 7.96 -2.97
N THR A 129 10.81 7.48 -1.88
CA THR A 129 10.10 6.20 -1.84
C THR A 129 8.82 6.32 -1.04
N LEU A 130 7.73 5.76 -1.56
CA LEU A 130 6.46 5.54 -0.88
C LEU A 130 6.35 4.07 -0.46
N VAL A 131 5.99 3.84 0.80
CA VAL A 131 5.71 2.53 1.36
C VAL A 131 4.27 2.52 1.83
N ALA A 132 3.47 1.53 1.44
CA ALA A 132 2.11 1.43 1.93
C ALA A 132 1.59 0.00 2.07
N GLY A 133 0.70 -0.18 3.05
CA GLY A 133 -0.10 -1.38 3.23
C GLY A 133 -0.47 -1.66 4.68
N ASP A 134 -1.02 -2.85 4.91
CA ASP A 134 -1.38 -3.37 6.22
C ASP A 134 -0.13 -3.79 7.01
N LEU A 135 0.18 -2.99 8.03
CA LEU A 135 1.31 -3.23 8.92
C LEU A 135 0.97 -4.22 10.03
N ASN A 136 -0.30 -4.57 10.25
CA ASN A 136 -0.76 -5.41 11.37
C ASN A 136 -0.22 -4.95 12.74
N GLU A 137 0.03 -3.65 12.87
CA GLU A 137 0.60 -3.02 14.06
C GLU A 137 0.03 -1.62 14.20
N ARG A 138 -0.31 -1.26 15.44
CA ARG A 138 -0.74 0.11 15.77
C ARG A 138 0.47 1.05 15.78
N PRO A 139 0.28 2.38 15.71
CA PRO A 139 1.37 3.35 15.60
C PRO A 139 2.39 3.31 16.75
N ASP A 140 1.94 2.95 17.95
CA ASP A 140 2.77 2.79 19.15
C ASP A 140 3.52 1.44 19.21
N GLY A 141 3.15 0.49 18.36
CA GLY A 141 3.75 -0.82 18.28
C GLY A 141 5.17 -0.83 17.70
N PRO A 142 5.99 -1.84 18.03
CA PRO A 142 7.42 -1.83 17.74
C PRO A 142 7.74 -1.87 16.25
N ALA A 143 6.97 -2.61 15.44
CA ALA A 143 7.20 -2.68 13.99
C ALA A 143 6.87 -1.36 13.30
N PHE A 144 5.76 -0.71 13.67
CA PHE A 144 5.39 0.60 13.15
C PHE A 144 6.45 1.64 13.55
N ARG A 145 6.80 1.74 14.83
CA ARG A 145 7.84 2.69 15.29
C ARG A 145 9.19 2.48 14.62
N ARG A 146 9.56 1.23 14.34
CA ARG A 146 10.78 0.93 13.58
C ARG A 146 10.74 1.54 12.17
N LEU A 147 9.62 1.39 11.45
CA LEU A 147 9.43 2.02 10.15
C LEU A 147 9.43 3.56 10.27
N ALA A 148 8.70 4.08 11.26
CA ALA A 148 8.54 5.52 11.49
C ALA A 148 9.82 6.23 11.97
N THR A 149 10.86 5.47 12.34
CA THR A 149 12.19 6.05 12.65
C THR A 149 12.87 6.56 11.39
N GLU A 150 12.68 5.88 10.26
CA GLU A 150 13.34 6.19 8.97
C GLU A 150 12.37 6.82 7.95
N LEU A 151 11.07 6.54 8.10
CA LEU A 151 10.02 6.97 7.19
C LEU A 151 9.03 7.88 7.92
N ARG A 152 8.52 8.89 7.22
CA ARG A 152 7.46 9.77 7.73
C ARG A 152 6.09 9.12 7.57
N ASP A 153 5.34 9.02 8.65
CA ASP A 153 3.93 8.62 8.61
C ASP A 153 3.07 9.74 8.01
N GLY A 154 2.35 9.42 6.93
CA GLY A 154 1.52 10.38 6.22
C GLY A 154 0.39 10.93 7.07
N TRP A 155 -0.30 10.07 7.83
CA TRP A 155 -1.44 10.52 8.65
C TRP A 155 -0.96 11.43 9.78
N GLU A 156 0.15 11.10 10.44
CA GLU A 156 0.74 11.97 11.47
C GLU A 156 1.23 13.31 10.90
N ALA A 157 1.84 13.28 9.70
CA ALA A 157 2.41 14.47 9.08
C ALA A 157 1.37 15.45 8.54
N SER A 158 0.27 14.96 7.98
CA SER A 158 -0.81 15.78 7.42
C SER A 158 -2.14 15.03 7.47
N PRO A 159 -2.84 15.00 8.62
CA PRO A 159 -4.09 14.26 8.76
C PRO A 159 -5.17 14.75 7.79
N TRP A 160 -5.82 13.82 7.08
CA TRP A 160 -6.99 14.09 6.23
C TRP A 160 -8.03 12.98 6.41
N GLY A 161 -9.19 13.34 6.95
CA GLY A 161 -10.26 12.37 7.23
C GLY A 161 -9.98 11.49 8.44
N GLY A 162 -10.41 10.23 8.39
CA GLY A 162 -10.35 9.28 9.51
C GLY A 162 -8.96 8.64 9.71
N ALA A 163 -8.67 8.21 10.94
CA ALA A 163 -7.44 7.51 11.28
C ALA A 163 -7.58 5.98 11.27
N TYR A 164 -8.75 5.46 11.63
CA TYR A 164 -8.97 4.03 11.84
C TYR A 164 -9.34 3.33 10.54
N THR A 165 -8.71 2.19 10.29
CA THR A 165 -8.69 1.49 9.01
C THR A 165 -9.30 0.10 9.10
N SER A 166 -9.34 -0.55 10.26
CA SER A 166 -9.92 -1.89 10.39
C SER A 166 -11.43 -1.86 10.66
N THR A 167 -12.20 -2.78 10.07
CA THR A 167 -13.64 -2.99 10.34
C THR A 167 -14.52 -1.77 9.99
N PRO A 168 -14.92 -1.59 8.70
CA PRO A 168 -15.68 -0.42 8.23
C PRO A 168 -16.95 -0.08 9.01
N ALA A 169 -17.63 -1.08 9.59
CA ALA A 169 -18.85 -0.87 10.37
C ALA A 169 -18.59 -0.34 11.80
N ASP A 170 -17.39 -0.57 12.35
CA ASP A 170 -16.97 -0.12 13.68
C ASP A 170 -15.44 0.11 13.72
N PRO A 171 -14.94 1.19 13.09
CA PRO A 171 -13.51 1.41 12.95
C PRO A 171 -12.82 1.76 14.27
N HIS A 172 -11.84 0.96 14.69
CA HIS A 172 -11.23 1.09 16.01
C HIS A 172 -9.70 0.89 16.06
N GLN A 173 -9.06 0.56 14.93
CA GLN A 173 -7.60 0.41 14.84
C GLN A 173 -7.06 1.07 13.60
N ARG A 174 -5.88 1.70 13.72
CA ARG A 174 -5.08 2.16 12.58
C ARG A 174 -3.93 1.19 12.40
N ILE A 175 -4.04 0.33 11.39
CA ILE A 175 -3.03 -0.70 11.07
C ILE A 175 -2.55 -0.60 9.61
N ASP A 176 -3.25 0.17 8.78
CA ASP A 176 -2.82 0.51 7.44
C ASP A 176 -2.17 1.89 7.44
N ALA A 177 -1.08 2.04 6.69
CA ALA A 177 -0.34 3.30 6.63
C ALA A 177 0.23 3.57 5.25
N ILE A 178 0.40 4.86 4.94
CA ILE A 178 1.23 5.35 3.85
C ILE A 178 2.40 6.09 4.50
N LEU A 179 3.61 5.59 4.27
CA LEU A 179 4.86 6.13 4.79
C LEU A 179 5.73 6.62 3.62
N ALA A 180 6.59 7.60 3.86
CA ALA A 180 7.49 8.10 2.83
C ALA A 180 8.89 8.42 3.36
N THR A 181 9.90 8.28 2.50
CA THR A 181 11.25 8.79 2.81
C THR A 181 11.25 10.30 2.98
N PRO A 182 12.23 10.87 3.69
CA PRO A 182 12.40 12.32 3.77
C PRO A 182 12.41 12.99 2.38
N GLY A 183 11.82 14.19 2.30
CA GLY A 183 11.71 14.97 1.08
C GLY A 183 10.40 14.78 0.30
N VAL A 184 9.63 13.71 0.56
CA VAL A 184 8.22 13.66 0.15
C VAL A 184 7.38 14.49 1.14
N GLU A 185 6.57 15.39 0.59
CA GLU A 185 5.64 16.20 1.38
C GLU A 185 4.23 15.61 1.28
N PHE A 186 3.63 15.30 2.43
CA PHE A 186 2.23 14.93 2.51
C PHE A 186 1.37 16.19 2.54
N LEU A 187 0.48 16.32 1.55
CA LEU A 187 -0.52 17.39 1.48
C LEU A 187 -1.79 17.02 2.26
N GLY A 188 -2.03 15.72 2.42
CA GLY A 188 -3.09 15.13 3.25
C GLY A 188 -3.01 13.61 3.20
N CYS A 189 -3.36 12.94 4.29
CA CYS A 189 -3.37 11.48 4.38
C CYS A 189 -4.38 10.96 5.42
N GLY A 190 -5.20 9.99 5.04
CA GLY A 190 -6.11 9.27 5.94
C GLY A 190 -7.28 8.63 5.20
N VAL A 191 -8.31 8.22 5.95
CA VAL A 191 -9.51 7.59 5.40
C VAL A 191 -10.46 8.67 4.87
N PRO A 192 -10.79 8.69 3.57
CA PRO A 192 -11.72 9.67 3.01
C PRO A 192 -13.11 9.57 3.64
N THR A 193 -13.75 10.71 3.89
CA THR A 193 -15.05 10.80 4.58
C THR A 193 -16.24 10.99 3.64
N ASP A 194 -15.97 11.20 2.36
CA ASP A 194 -16.91 11.53 1.29
C ASP A 194 -17.23 10.33 0.37
N LEU A 195 -16.72 9.14 0.70
CA LEU A 195 -17.02 7.89 -0.02
C LEU A 195 -18.35 7.28 0.43
N ASP A 196 -19.00 6.53 -0.48
CA ASP A 196 -20.25 5.83 -0.17
C ASP A 196 -20.05 4.80 0.96
N PRO A 197 -20.71 4.96 2.12
CA PRO A 197 -20.57 4.03 3.23
C PRO A 197 -21.02 2.60 2.92
N ALA A 198 -21.95 2.40 1.98
CA ALA A 198 -22.38 1.08 1.55
C ALA A 198 -21.28 0.36 0.78
N ASP A 199 -20.61 1.07 -0.13
CA ASP A 199 -19.47 0.54 -0.86
C ASP A 199 -18.29 0.26 0.08
N LEU A 200 -17.99 1.16 1.02
CA LEU A 200 -16.94 0.95 2.03
C LEU A 200 -17.16 -0.32 2.86
N ARG A 201 -18.41 -0.65 3.22
CA ARG A 201 -18.74 -1.87 3.98
C ARG A 201 -18.71 -3.14 3.13
N ALA A 202 -18.99 -3.04 1.84
CA ALA A 202 -19.05 -4.18 0.92
C ALA A 202 -17.69 -4.51 0.28
N ALA A 203 -16.83 -3.51 0.12
CA ALA A 203 -15.60 -3.59 -0.65
C ALA A 203 -14.51 -4.45 -0.01
N THR A 204 -14.36 -4.42 1.32
CA THR A 204 -13.35 -5.16 2.09
C THR A 204 -13.59 -4.93 3.59
N ASP A 205 -12.91 -5.68 4.46
CA ASP A 205 -12.92 -5.50 5.92
C ASP A 205 -11.94 -4.43 6.42
N HIS A 206 -11.28 -3.71 5.51
CA HIS A 206 -10.48 -2.52 5.79
C HIS A 206 -11.03 -1.28 5.05
N LEU A 207 -10.82 -0.10 5.60
CA LEU A 207 -11.10 1.19 4.97
C LEU A 207 -9.87 1.64 4.16
N PRO A 208 -10.06 2.31 3.02
CA PRO A 208 -8.95 2.80 2.22
C PRO A 208 -8.21 3.94 2.95
N VAL A 209 -6.89 3.96 2.83
CA VAL A 209 -6.07 5.13 3.20
C VAL A 209 -5.67 5.83 1.91
N LEU A 210 -6.01 7.11 1.80
CA LEU A 210 -5.68 7.96 0.66
C LEU A 210 -4.67 9.02 1.09
N ALA A 211 -3.67 9.28 0.24
CA ALA A 211 -2.73 10.37 0.45
C ALA A 211 -2.54 11.19 -0.83
N ALA A 212 -2.52 12.51 -0.66
CA ALA A 212 -2.02 13.44 -1.66
C ALA A 212 -0.59 13.82 -1.27
N VAL A 213 0.35 13.68 -2.21
CA VAL A 213 1.77 13.95 -1.96
C VAL A 213 2.37 14.88 -3.01
N ARG A 214 3.30 15.73 -2.58
CA ARG A 214 4.20 16.46 -3.46
C ARG A 214 5.57 15.79 -3.41
N VAL A 215 6.05 15.38 -4.58
CA VAL A 215 7.38 14.78 -4.75
C VAL A 215 8.25 15.73 -5.58
N PRO A 216 9.44 16.11 -5.08
CA PRO A 216 10.33 16.97 -5.85
C PRO A 216 10.77 16.31 -7.16
N ALA A 217 11.02 17.14 -8.17
CA ALA A 217 11.68 16.68 -9.38
C ALA A 217 13.09 16.19 -9.05
N THR A 218 13.50 15.06 -9.63
CA THR A 218 14.90 14.65 -9.58
C THR A 218 15.71 15.62 -10.45
N PRO A 219 16.91 16.06 -10.02
CA PRO A 219 17.80 16.89 -10.81
C PRO A 219 18.04 16.35 -12.23
#